data_AF-A0A0W7W823-F1
#
_entry.id   AF-A0A0W7W823-F1
#
_cell.length_a   1.000
_cell.length_b   1.000
_cell.length_c   1.000
_cell.angle_alpha   90.00
_cell.angle_beta   90.00
_cell.angle_gamma   90.00
#
_symmetry.space_group_name_H-M   'P 1'
#
loop_
_entity.id
_entity.type
_entity.pdbx_description
1 polymer ?
#
loop_
_entity_poly.entity_id
_entity_poly.type
_entity_poly.pdbx_seq_one_letter_code
_entity_poly.pdbx_strand_id
1 'polypeptide(L)'
;MTRQSISEIADRHLEVWLDRLMRGELLLGELPLSVEAFYHAGWAAAASVAQQQAREYEHKLDLAYLQAYAPKDRAEVYQRRLDHHFKLQEAAFFAADVEDTNDSNSIRVAA
;
A
#
# COMPACT_ATOMS: atom_id res chain seq x y z
N MET A 1 5.11 39.04 -30.06
CA MET A 1 4.38 38.31 -29.01
C MET A 1 3.77 37.07 -29.65
N THR A 2 4.36 35.90 -29.44
CA THR A 2 3.78 34.62 -29.86
C THR A 2 2.62 34.29 -28.92
N ARG A 3 1.41 34.11 -29.47
CA ARG A 3 0.27 33.59 -28.69
C ARG A 3 0.58 32.15 -28.34
N GLN A 4 0.70 31.86 -27.05
CA GLN A 4 0.81 30.49 -26.57
C GLN A 4 -0.55 29.81 -26.62
N SER A 5 -0.56 28.51 -26.92
CA SER A 5 -1.78 27.72 -26.82
C SER A 5 -2.17 27.53 -25.35
N ILE A 6 -3.46 27.29 -25.08
CA ILE A 6 -3.95 27.00 -23.72
C ILE A 6 -3.24 25.77 -23.14
N SER A 7 -2.95 24.78 -24.00
CA SER A 7 -2.21 23.56 -23.65
C SER A 7 -0.78 23.87 -23.18
N GLU A 8 -0.05 24.71 -23.92
CA GLU A 8 1.32 25.10 -23.54
C GLU A 8 1.38 25.85 -22.20
N ILE A 9 0.36 26.64 -21.90
CA ILE A 9 0.25 27.34 -20.62
C ILE A 9 -0.01 26.33 -19.50
N ALA A 10 -0.93 25.38 -19.72
CA ALA A 10 -1.25 24.34 -18.76
C ALA A 10 -0.04 23.44 -18.45
N ASP A 11 0.70 23.01 -19.48
CA ASP A 11 1.90 22.18 -19.32
C ASP A 11 2.95 22.87 -18.45
N ARG A 12 3.19 24.16 -18.70
CA ARG A 12 4.13 24.95 -17.87
C ARG A 12 3.68 25.04 -16.41
N HIS A 13 2.39 25.19 -16.16
CA HIS A 13 1.87 25.22 -14.78
C HIS A 13 2.06 23.87 -14.08
N LEU A 14 1.79 22.76 -14.79
CA LEU A 14 2.01 21.42 -14.26
C LEU A 14 3.50 21.17 -13.95
N GLU A 15 4.41 21.57 -14.84
CA GLU A 15 5.86 21.46 -14.61
C GLU A 15 6.32 22.25 -13.37
N VAL A 16 5.84 23.49 -13.21
CA VAL A 16 6.19 24.32 -12.05
C VAL A 16 5.65 23.71 -10.76
N TRP A 17 4.41 23.21 -10.76
CA TRP A 17 3.86 22.53 -9.59
C TRP A 17 4.63 21.25 -9.25
N LEU A 18 5.01 20.47 -10.26
CA LEU A 18 5.81 19.26 -10.09
C LEU A 18 7.18 19.57 -9.45
N ASP A 19 7.90 20.57 -9.97
CA ASP A 19 9.20 20.97 -9.42
C ASP A 19 9.09 21.41 -7.94
N ARG A 20 8.05 22.20 -7.60
CA ARG A 20 7.81 22.63 -6.21
C ARG A 20 7.42 21.48 -5.29
N LEU A 21 6.61 20.54 -5.77
CA LEU A 21 6.27 19.32 -5.03
C LEU A 21 7.50 18.47 -4.74
N MET A 22 8.35 18.26 -5.75
CA MET A 22 9.59 17.47 -5.61
C MET A 22 10.58 18.10 -4.61
N ARG A 23 10.58 19.42 -4.50
CA ARG A 23 11.39 20.16 -3.51
C ARG A 23 10.77 20.22 -2.12
N GLY A 24 9.53 19.77 -1.96
CA GLY A 24 8.77 19.89 -0.70
C GLY A 24 8.31 21.32 -0.39
N GLU A 25 8.35 22.22 -1.38
CA GLU A 25 7.90 23.62 -1.26
C GLU A 25 6.38 23.76 -1.40
N LEU A 26 5.72 22.72 -1.90
CA LEU A 26 4.27 22.65 -2.13
C LEU A 26 3.77 21.31 -1.59
N LEU A 27 2.71 21.32 -0.79
CA LEU A 27 2.05 20.11 -0.32
C LEU A 27 1.03 19.63 -1.35
N LEU A 28 0.76 18.33 -1.39
CA LEU A 28 -0.17 17.75 -2.37
C LEU A 28 -1.59 18.33 -2.25
N GLY A 29 -2.05 18.59 -1.02
CA GLY A 29 -3.36 19.20 -0.75
C GLY A 29 -3.45 20.70 -1.06
N GLU A 30 -2.35 21.33 -1.49
CA GLU A 30 -2.33 22.73 -1.96
C GLU A 30 -2.48 22.83 -3.48
N LEU A 31 -2.53 21.69 -4.18
CA LEU A 31 -2.81 21.63 -5.61
C LEU A 31 -4.29 21.87 -5.93
N PRO A 32 -4.62 22.22 -7.19
CA PRO A 32 -6.00 22.15 -7.65
C PRO A 32 -6.58 20.75 -7.48
N LEU A 33 -7.84 20.68 -7.04
CA LEU A 33 -8.54 19.42 -6.75
C LEU A 33 -8.50 18.40 -7.90
N SER A 34 -8.52 18.87 -9.16
CA SER A 34 -8.43 17.99 -10.33
C SER A 34 -7.06 17.30 -10.45
N VAL A 35 -5.98 17.99 -10.09
CA VAL A 35 -4.61 17.46 -10.12
C VAL A 35 -4.41 16.49 -8.97
N GLU A 36 -4.89 16.85 -7.77
CA GLU A 36 -4.85 15.98 -6.59
C GLU A 36 -5.64 14.67 -6.83
N ALA A 37 -6.87 14.77 -7.36
CA ALA A 37 -7.68 13.60 -7.68
C ALA A 37 -6.99 12.69 -8.72
N PHE A 38 -6.35 13.28 -9.74
CA PHE A 38 -5.59 12.52 -10.73
C PHE A 38 -4.39 11.80 -10.12
N TYR A 39 -3.65 12.48 -9.22
CA TYR A 39 -2.56 11.87 -8.48
C TYR A 39 -3.03 10.66 -7.67
N HIS A 40 -4.11 10.80 -6.89
CA HIS A 40 -4.64 9.69 -6.08
C HIS A 40 -5.14 8.52 -6.94
N ALA A 41 -5.78 8.79 -8.06
CA ALA A 41 -6.18 7.75 -9.01
C ALA A 41 -4.96 7.00 -9.57
N GLY A 42 -3.91 7.72 -9.97
CA GLY A 42 -2.66 7.14 -10.43
C GLY A 42 -1.95 6.32 -9.34
N TRP A 43 -1.92 6.84 -8.11
CA TRP A 43 -1.35 6.13 -6.96
C TRP A 43 -2.11 4.84 -6.62
N ALA A 44 -3.44 4.88 -6.60
CA ALA A 44 -4.26 3.68 -6.37
C ALA A 44 -4.03 2.62 -7.44
N ALA A 45 -3.96 3.02 -8.71
CA ALA A 45 -3.62 2.12 -9.82
C ALA A 45 -2.22 1.51 -9.64
N ALA A 46 -1.20 2.34 -9.35
CA ALA A 46 0.16 1.87 -9.10
C ALA A 46 0.23 0.92 -7.88
N ALA A 47 -0.49 1.22 -6.80
CA ALA A 47 -0.54 0.39 -5.61
C ALA A 47 -1.12 -1.00 -5.92
N SER A 48 -2.17 -1.09 -6.76
CA SER A 48 -2.72 -2.38 -7.19
C SER A 48 -1.72 -3.22 -7.99
N VAL A 49 -0.96 -2.58 -8.90
CA VAL A 49 0.07 -3.25 -9.70
C VAL A 49 1.23 -3.71 -8.80
N ALA A 50 1.66 -2.86 -7.88
CA ALA A 50 2.71 -3.19 -6.91
C ALA A 50 2.28 -4.36 -6.01
N GLN A 51 1.01 -4.39 -5.57
CA GLN A 51 0.47 -5.50 -4.79
C GLN A 51 0.48 -6.81 -5.59
N GLN A 52 0.14 -6.78 -6.88
CA GLN A 52 0.21 -7.96 -7.73
C GLN A 52 1.65 -8.45 -7.89
N GLN A 53 2.59 -7.54 -8.15
CA GLN A 53 4.01 -7.89 -8.25
C GLN A 53 4.55 -8.46 -6.93
N ALA A 54 4.16 -7.89 -5.78
CA ALA A 54 4.54 -8.41 -4.48
C ALA A 54 4.10 -9.86 -4.31
N ARG A 55 2.83 -10.19 -4.64
CA ARG A 55 2.32 -11.57 -4.60
C ARG A 55 3.11 -12.52 -5.51
N GLU A 56 3.49 -12.07 -6.71
CA GLU A 56 4.31 -12.87 -7.61
C GLU A 56 5.71 -13.13 -7.04
N TYR A 57 6.33 -12.14 -6.41
CA TYR A 57 7.64 -12.30 -5.79
C TYR A 57 7.58 -13.18 -4.54
N GLU A 58 6.56 -13.04 -3.70
CA GLU A 58 6.29 -13.94 -2.57
C GLU A 58 6.17 -15.38 -3.06
N HIS A 59 5.38 -15.61 -4.12
CA HIS A 59 5.25 -16.94 -4.70
C HIS A 59 6.59 -17.51 -5.21
N LYS A 60 7.40 -16.69 -5.90
CA LYS A 60 8.74 -17.11 -6.38
C LYS A 60 9.68 -17.44 -5.21
N LEU A 61 9.65 -16.64 -4.16
CA LEU A 61 10.42 -16.89 -2.94
C LEU A 61 10.00 -18.19 -2.26
N ASP A 62 8.69 -18.46 -2.19
CA ASP A 62 8.16 -19.69 -1.61
C ASP A 62 8.62 -20.94 -2.37
N LEU A 63 8.58 -20.87 -3.70
CA LEU A 63 9.08 -21.96 -4.54
C LEU A 63 10.59 -22.17 -4.33
N ALA A 64 11.39 -21.09 -4.34
CA ALA A 64 12.82 -21.16 -4.11
C ALA A 64 13.16 -21.75 -2.73
N TYR A 65 12.42 -21.35 -1.70
CA TYR A 65 12.55 -21.88 -0.35
C TYR A 65 12.27 -23.38 -0.30
N LEU A 66 11.18 -23.86 -0.90
CA LEU A 66 10.84 -25.29 -0.94
C LEU A 66 11.85 -26.10 -1.77
N GLN A 67 12.45 -25.50 -2.80
CA GLN A 67 13.48 -26.15 -3.60
C GLN A 67 14.76 -26.45 -2.81
N ALA A 68 15.05 -25.70 -1.74
CA ALA A 68 16.19 -25.96 -0.85
C ALA A 68 16.06 -27.27 -0.04
N TYR A 69 14.86 -27.84 0.04
CA TYR A 69 14.59 -29.09 0.74
C TYR A 69 14.53 -30.29 -0.21
N ALA A 70 14.90 -31.47 0.32
CA ALA A 70 14.76 -32.72 -0.40
C ALA A 70 13.28 -33.00 -0.74
N PRO A 71 12.95 -33.56 -1.92
CA PRO A 71 11.56 -33.70 -2.37
C PRO A 71 10.61 -34.39 -1.39
N LYS A 72 11.11 -35.40 -0.66
CA LYS A 72 10.34 -36.15 0.35
C LYS A 72 9.96 -35.31 1.58
N ASP A 73 10.73 -34.27 1.90
CA ASP A 73 10.57 -33.46 3.12
C ASP A 73 9.76 -32.18 2.84
N ARG A 74 9.56 -31.80 1.57
CA ARG A 74 8.86 -30.56 1.17
C ARG A 74 7.43 -30.49 1.67
N ALA A 75 6.69 -31.60 1.63
CA ALA A 75 5.30 -31.65 2.06
C ALA A 75 5.16 -31.33 3.56
N GLU A 76 6.06 -31.88 4.38
CA GLU A 76 6.07 -31.63 5.82
C GLU A 76 6.48 -30.20 6.15
N VAL A 77 7.51 -29.68 5.48
CA VAL A 77 7.96 -28.29 5.64
C VAL A 77 6.87 -27.29 5.24
N TYR A 78 6.15 -27.58 4.15
CA TYR A 78 5.04 -26.76 3.71
C TYR A 78 3.89 -26.76 4.73
N GLN A 79 3.51 -27.93 5.25
CA GLN A 79 2.45 -28.05 6.26
C GLN A 79 2.79 -27.28 7.54
N ARG A 80 4.02 -27.42 8.07
CA ARG A 80 4.46 -26.66 9.25
C ARG A 80 4.37 -25.15 9.05
N ARG A 81 4.65 -24.68 7.84
CA ARG A 81 4.62 -23.26 7.49
C ARG A 81 3.18 -22.73 7.40
N LEU A 82 2.26 -23.52 6.85
CA LEU A 82 0.83 -23.21 6.87
C LEU A 82 0.28 -23.16 8.31
N ASP A 83 0.60 -24.16 9.12
CA ASP A 83 0.16 -24.22 10.52
C ASP A 83 0.67 -22.99 11.30
N HIS A 84 1.91 -22.57 11.06
CA HIS A 84 2.47 -21.36 11.64
C HIS A 84 1.75 -20.09 11.17
N HIS A 85 1.46 -19.98 9.88
CA HIS A 85 0.72 -18.84 9.33
C HIS A 85 -0.68 -18.72 9.94
N PHE A 86 -1.43 -19.82 10.04
CA PHE A 86 -2.76 -19.81 10.65
C PHE A 86 -2.72 -19.47 12.14
N LYS A 87 -1.72 -19.96 12.88
CA LYS A 87 -1.52 -19.56 14.29
C LYS A 87 -1.29 -18.05 14.45
N LEU A 88 -0.51 -17.43 13.56
CA LEU A 88 -0.30 -15.99 13.58
C LEU A 88 -1.57 -15.21 13.22
N GLN A 89 -2.35 -15.68 12.24
CA GLN A 89 -3.62 -15.06 11.88
C GLN A 89 -4.65 -15.17 13.01
N GLU A 90 -4.73 -16.33 13.65
CA GLU A 90 -5.56 -16.56 14.82
C GLU A 90 -5.18 -15.62 15.97
N ALA A 91 -3.88 -15.52 16.28
CA ALA A 91 -3.39 -14.59 17.30
C ALA A 91 -3.71 -13.12 16.97
N ALA A 92 -3.56 -12.71 15.71
CA ALA A 92 -3.89 -11.35 15.27
C ALA A 92 -5.40 -11.06 15.35
N PHE A 93 -6.24 -12.03 14.99
CA PHE A 93 -7.69 -11.92 15.10
C PHE A 93 -8.11 -11.69 16.56
N PHE A 94 -7.61 -12.51 17.49
CA PHE A 94 -7.92 -12.36 18.91
C PHE A 94 -7.28 -11.12 19.55
N ALA A 95 -6.15 -10.63 19.04
CA ALA A 95 -5.56 -9.37 19.51
C ALA A 95 -6.40 -8.15 19.09
N ALA A 96 -6.93 -8.14 17.86
CA ALA A 96 -7.78 -7.07 17.35
C ALA A 96 -9.10 -6.94 18.15
N ASP A 97 -9.72 -8.07 18.53
CA ASP A 97 -10.93 -8.08 19.35
C ASP A 97 -10.71 -7.49 20.77
N VAL A 98 -9.48 -7.56 21.29
CA VAL A 98 -9.11 -7.04 22.62
C VAL A 98 -8.85 -5.52 22.59
N GLU A 99 -8.38 -4.97 21.48
CA GLU A 99 -8.23 -3.52 21.30
C GLU A 99 -9.60 -2.83 21.13
N ASP A 100 -10.52 -3.40 20.33
CA ASP A 100 -11.87 -2.84 20.11
C ASP A 100 -12.74 -2.83 21.39
N THR A 101 -12.52 -3.79 22.31
CA THR A 101 -13.21 -3.83 23.60
C THR A 101 -12.69 -2.81 24.61
N ASN A 102 -11.42 -2.40 24.52
CA ASN A 102 -10.83 -1.40 25.42
C ASN A 102 -11.22 0.04 25.04
N ASP A 103 -11.32 0.37 23.75
CA ASP A 103 -11.74 1.70 23.31
C ASP A 103 -13.23 1.98 23.62
N SER A 104 -14.07 0.94 23.53
CA SER A 104 -15.51 1.03 23.79
C SER A 104 -15.86 1.28 25.27
N ASN A 105 -14.98 0.92 26.21
CA ASN A 105 -15.23 1.03 27.65
C ASN A 105 -14.84 2.40 28.24
N SER A 106 -14.24 3.28 27.42
CA SER A 106 -13.81 4.62 27.85
C SER A 106 -14.90 5.70 27.74
N ILE A 107 -16.05 5.40 27.11
CA ILE A 107 -17.07 6.42 26.75
C ILE A 107 -18.24 6.51 27.76
N ARG A 108 -18.31 5.68 28.81
CA ARG A 108 -19.48 5.67 29.72
C ARG A 108 -19.17 5.78 31.21
N VAL A 109 -18.50 6.86 31.64
CA VAL A 109 -18.66 7.40 33.00
C VAL A 109 -18.48 8.92 32.99
N ALA A 110 -19.44 9.67 32.42
CA ALA A 110 -19.63 11.10 32.68
C ALA A 110 -21.02 11.54 32.22
N ALA A 111 -22.03 11.29 33.05
CA ALA A 111 -23.32 11.99 33.02
C ALA A 111 -23.93 11.93 34.43
#